data_AF-A0A3D3JZF0-F1
#
_entry.id   AF-A0A3D3JZF0-F1
#
_cell.length_a   1.000
_cell.length_b   1.000
_cell.length_c   1.000
_cell.angle_alpha   90.00
_cell.angle_beta   90.00
_cell.angle_gamma   90.00
#
_symmetry.space_group_name_H-M   'P 1'
#
loop_
_entity.id
_entity.type
_entity.pdbx_description
1 polymer ?
#
loop_
_entity_poly.entity_id
_entity_poly.type
_entity_poly.pdbx_seq_one_letter_code
_entity_poly.pdbx_strand_id
1 'polypeptide(L)'
;YQKIFEPYSNEKPGINNYGLGFRMKIFDNNEKLTYHNGWWHGTNSVFGHLLKSNVTIIAIGNKYSRRVYSALALSGLFENFPYETEKFNKEMNQTDSLKTSTGKDSVDSYSE
;
A
#
# COMPACT_ATOMS: atom_id res chain seq x y z
N TYR A 1 11.48 18.20 14.52
CA TYR A 1 10.90 17.53 13.34
C TYR A 1 9.58 16.79 13.61
N GLN A 2 9.17 16.59 14.88
CA GLN A 2 7.94 15.85 15.23
C GLN A 2 6.64 16.44 14.64
N LYS A 3 6.56 17.77 14.48
CA LYS A 3 5.38 18.46 13.93
C LYS A 3 4.94 18.00 12.54
N ILE A 4 5.86 17.45 11.74
CA ILE A 4 5.54 16.94 10.39
C ILE A 4 4.62 15.70 10.48
N PHE A 5 4.67 14.97 11.59
CA PHE A 5 3.92 13.73 11.85
C PHE A 5 2.71 13.96 12.77
N GLU A 6 2.26 15.22 12.88
CA GLU A 6 1.06 15.60 13.61
C GLU A 6 -0.11 15.85 12.64
N PRO A 7 -1.34 15.42 13.00
CA PRO A 7 -2.52 15.69 12.19
C PRO A 7 -3.06 17.10 12.43
N TYR A 8 -3.40 17.82 11.35
CA TYR A 8 -3.96 19.18 11.42
C TYR A 8 -5.30 19.33 10.70
N SER A 9 -5.78 18.34 9.94
CA SER A 9 -7.09 18.39 9.27
C SER A 9 -8.14 17.62 10.06
N ASN A 10 -8.70 18.26 11.09
CA ASN A 10 -9.62 17.64 12.05
C ASN A 10 -11.09 18.02 11.79
N GLU A 11 -11.41 18.68 10.67
CA GLU A 11 -12.78 19.13 10.39
C GLU A 11 -13.73 17.98 9.98
N LYS A 12 -13.18 16.85 9.51
CA LYS A 12 -13.95 15.70 9.04
C LYS A 12 -13.53 14.43 9.79
N PRO A 13 -14.47 13.66 10.35
CA PRO A 13 -14.16 12.38 10.96
C PRO A 13 -13.72 11.36 9.91
N GLY A 14 -12.75 10.51 10.28
CA GLY A 14 -12.29 9.41 9.44
C GLY A 14 -10.80 9.13 9.61
N ILE A 15 -10.32 8.12 8.88
CA ILE A 15 -8.93 7.67 8.92
C ILE A 15 -7.99 8.67 8.24
N ASN A 16 -8.46 9.37 7.20
CA ASN A 16 -7.61 10.26 6.42
C ASN A 16 -7.40 11.60 7.13
N ASN A 17 -6.16 12.05 7.21
CA ASN A 17 -5.78 13.35 7.76
C ASN A 17 -4.61 13.95 6.94
N TYR A 18 -4.19 15.16 7.29
CA TYR A 18 -3.09 15.87 6.65
C TYR A 18 -2.21 16.57 7.68
N GLY A 19 -0.90 16.34 7.59
CA GLY A 19 0.13 16.98 8.40
C GLY A 19 0.80 18.14 7.67
N LEU A 20 1.99 18.55 8.12
CA LEU A 20 2.78 19.57 7.40
C LEU A 20 3.45 18.98 6.16
N GLY A 21 2.71 18.95 5.04
CA GLY A 21 3.21 18.48 3.75
C GLY A 21 3.12 16.97 3.53
N PHE A 22 2.48 16.22 4.44
CA PHE A 22 2.25 14.79 4.29
C PHE A 22 0.78 14.43 4.47
N ARG A 23 0.33 13.43 3.72
CA ARG A 23 -0.94 12.73 3.97
C ARG A 23 -0.74 11.77 5.13
N MET A 24 -1.80 11.59 5.90
CA MET A 24 -1.79 10.71 7.06
C MET A 24 -3.00 9.78 7.03
N LYS A 25 -2.80 8.55 7.51
CA LYS A 25 -3.87 7.67 7.95
C LYS A 25 -3.73 7.43 9.45
N ILE A 26 -4.76 7.77 10.20
CA ILE A 26 -4.85 7.56 11.64
C ILE A 26 -5.81 6.40 11.85
N PHE A 27 -5.31 5.31 12.43
CA PHE A 27 -6.08 4.10 12.66
C PHE A 27 -6.60 4.06 14.11
N ASP A 28 -7.62 3.24 14.35
CA ASP A 28 -8.26 3.11 15.68
C ASP A 28 -7.32 2.58 16.76
N ASN A 29 -6.25 1.88 16.36
CA ASN A 29 -5.17 1.43 17.24
C ASN A 29 -4.14 2.53 17.56
N ASN A 30 -4.43 3.79 17.22
CA ASN A 30 -3.55 4.97 17.32
C ASN A 30 -2.26 4.90 16.48
N GLU A 31 -2.10 3.89 15.62
CA GLU A 31 -0.99 3.85 14.67
C GLU A 31 -1.23 4.88 13.56
N LYS A 32 -0.13 5.45 13.05
CA LYS A 32 -0.16 6.54 12.07
C LYS A 32 0.72 6.23 10.87
N LEU A 33 0.11 6.11 9.70
CA LEU A 33 0.85 5.99 8.44
C LEU A 33 1.02 7.37 7.81
N THR A 34 2.26 7.82 7.66
CA THR A 34 2.60 9.08 6.99
C THR A 34 3.14 8.81 5.58
N TYR A 35 2.55 9.46 4.57
CA TYR A 35 2.88 9.22 3.17
C TYR A 35 2.61 10.46 2.31
N HIS A 36 3.14 10.47 1.08
CA HIS A 36 2.81 11.49 0.08
C HIS A 36 2.78 10.86 -1.31
N ASN A 37 1.87 11.35 -2.16
CA ASN A 37 1.78 10.93 -3.55
C ASN A 37 2.18 12.09 -4.45
N GLY A 38 2.85 11.80 -5.56
CA GLY A 38 3.16 12.75 -6.61
C GLY A 38 2.48 12.37 -7.91
N TRP A 39 2.07 13.37 -8.69
CA TRP A 39 1.64 13.20 -10.07
C TRP A 39 1.93 14.45 -10.87
N TRP A 40 2.74 14.32 -11.92
CA TRP A 40 3.13 15.43 -12.79
C TRP A 40 3.53 14.88 -14.18
N HIS A 41 2.95 15.44 -15.25
CA HIS A 41 3.24 15.12 -16.65
C HIS A 41 3.41 13.62 -16.93
N GLY A 42 2.44 12.82 -16.51
CA GLY A 42 2.44 11.37 -16.75
C GLY A 42 3.36 10.57 -15.82
N THR A 43 4.23 11.19 -15.04
CA THR A 43 4.95 10.52 -13.94
C THR A 43 4.09 10.54 -12.70
N ASN A 44 4.00 9.42 -11.98
CA ASN A 44 3.39 9.39 -10.65
C ASN A 44 4.26 8.62 -9.65
N SER A 45 4.15 8.99 -8.38
CA SER A 45 4.98 8.44 -7.31
C SER A 45 4.23 8.29 -6.01
N VAL A 46 4.74 7.41 -5.15
CA VAL A 46 4.37 7.30 -3.75
C VAL A 46 5.63 7.24 -2.90
N PHE A 47 5.58 7.95 -1.78
CA PHE A 47 6.57 7.93 -0.71
C PHE A 47 5.85 7.61 0.60
N GLY A 48 6.31 6.60 1.33
CA GLY A 48 5.85 6.28 2.67
C GLY A 48 7.04 6.11 3.60
N HIS A 49 6.99 6.70 4.79
CA HIS A 49 8.05 6.56 5.79
C HIS A 49 7.44 6.10 7.12
N LEU A 50 7.86 4.90 7.53
CA LEU A 50 7.35 4.17 8.68
C LEU A 50 8.35 4.32 9.83
N LEU A 51 8.05 5.24 10.74
CA LEU A 51 8.99 5.68 11.78
C LEU A 51 9.31 4.60 12.81
N LYS A 52 8.35 3.72 13.12
CA LYS A 52 8.51 2.70 14.17
C LYS A 52 9.39 1.55 13.69
N SER A 53 9.21 1.14 12.43
CA SER A 53 9.98 0.07 11.78
C SER A 53 11.25 0.54 11.07
N ASN A 54 11.47 1.86 10.95
CA ASN A 54 12.55 2.47 10.15
C ASN A 54 12.53 2.04 8.67
N VAL A 55 11.34 1.86 8.10
CA VAL A 55 11.16 1.44 6.70
C VAL A 55 10.73 2.63 5.84
N THR A 56 11.31 2.73 4.64
CA THR A 56 10.88 3.71 3.64
C THR A 56 10.47 3.01 2.36
N ILE A 57 9.25 3.31 1.89
CA ILE A 57 8.67 2.79 0.67
C ILE A 57 8.69 3.91 -0.37
N ILE A 58 9.34 3.68 -1.50
CA ILE A 58 9.38 4.62 -2.63
C ILE A 58 9.02 3.84 -3.88
N ALA A 59 7.99 4.30 -4.60
CA ALA A 59 7.70 3.80 -5.93
C ALA A 59 7.46 4.97 -6.88
N ILE A 60 8.04 4.88 -8.08
CA ILE A 60 7.98 5.92 -9.10
C ILE A 60 7.67 5.23 -10.43
N GLY A 61 6.68 5.75 -11.16
CA GLY A 61 6.35 5.33 -12.52
C GLY A 61 6.56 6.48 -13.49
N ASN A 62 7.18 6.20 -14.64
CA ASN A 62 7.42 7.15 -15.73
C ASN A 62 6.22 7.32 -16.69
N LYS A 63 5.15 6.53 -16.49
CA LYS A 63 3.86 6.64 -17.16
C LYS A 63 2.77 6.40 -16.12
N TYR A 64 1.69 7.18 -16.21
CA TYR A 64 0.65 7.17 -15.19
C TYR A 64 0.12 5.75 -15.03
N SER A 65 0.25 5.23 -13.82
CA SER A 65 -0.27 3.92 -13.46
C SER A 65 -0.74 3.94 -12.02
N ARG A 66 -2.01 3.56 -11.81
CA ARG A 66 -2.56 3.42 -10.46
C ARG A 66 -1.81 2.39 -9.61
N ARG A 67 -1.11 1.44 -10.26
CA ARG A 67 -0.29 0.41 -9.59
C ARG A 67 0.86 1.02 -8.78
N VAL A 68 1.38 2.18 -9.15
CA VAL A 68 2.42 2.84 -8.34
C VAL A 68 1.87 3.17 -6.94
N TYR A 69 0.63 3.62 -6.85
CA TYR A 69 -0.01 3.93 -5.56
C TYR A 69 -0.39 2.69 -4.74
N SER A 70 -0.42 1.48 -5.33
CA SER A 70 -0.66 0.26 -4.56
C SER A 70 0.56 -0.16 -3.76
N ALA A 71 1.77 0.32 -4.09
CA ALA A 71 2.99 0.04 -3.33
C ALA A 71 2.91 0.46 -1.86
N LEU A 72 2.09 1.47 -1.51
CA LEU A 72 1.86 1.86 -0.12
C LEU A 72 1.28 0.72 0.73
N ALA A 73 0.59 -0.25 0.13
CA ALA A 73 0.03 -1.39 0.83
C ALA A 73 1.12 -2.26 1.49
N LEU A 74 2.35 -2.24 0.98
CA LEU A 74 3.51 -2.91 1.60
C LEU A 74 3.77 -2.45 3.04
N SER A 75 3.28 -1.26 3.43
CA SER A 75 3.38 -0.78 4.80
C SER A 75 2.75 -1.74 5.82
N GLY A 76 1.70 -2.45 5.44
CA GLY A 76 1.03 -3.46 6.28
C GLY A 76 1.85 -4.73 6.56
N LEU A 77 3.02 -4.90 5.92
CA LEU A 77 3.99 -5.96 6.24
C LEU A 77 4.93 -5.59 7.39
N PHE A 78 5.12 -4.30 7.65
CA PHE A 78 6.14 -3.79 8.58
C PHE A 78 5.53 -3.26 9.88
N GLU A 79 4.31 -2.73 9.83
CA GLU A 79 3.60 -2.16 10.97
C GLU A 79 2.12 -2.59 10.96
N ASN A 80 1.45 -2.46 12.10
CA ASN A 80 0.05 -2.89 12.26
C ASN A 80 -0.92 -1.86 11.66
N PHE A 81 -1.08 -1.93 10.34
CA PHE A 81 -2.03 -1.11 9.57
C PHE A 81 -3.10 -2.00 8.93
N PRO A 82 -4.20 -2.33 9.64
CA PRO A 82 -5.20 -3.30 9.17
C PRO A 82 -5.69 -3.04 7.74
N TYR A 83 -6.01 -1.79 7.42
CA TYR A 83 -6.43 -1.37 6.09
C TYR A 83 -5.37 -1.65 5.00
N GLU A 84 -4.10 -1.38 5.28
CA GLU A 84 -3.02 -1.59 4.29
C GLU A 84 -2.68 -3.06 4.17
N THR A 85 -2.75 -3.84 5.25
CA THR A 85 -2.61 -5.30 5.24
C THR A 85 -3.72 -5.95 4.40
N GLU A 86 -4.97 -5.54 4.57
CA GLU A 86 -6.09 -6.00 3.74
C GLU A 86 -5.89 -5.64 2.27
N LYS A 87 -5.49 -4.39 2.00
CA LYS A 87 -5.20 -3.93 0.64
C LYS A 87 -4.04 -4.71 0.02
N PHE A 88 -2.99 -5.00 0.78
CA PHE A 88 -1.85 -5.81 0.34
C PHE A 88 -2.32 -7.20 -0.06
N ASN A 89 -3.08 -7.87 0.80
CA ASN A 89 -3.62 -9.20 0.51
C ASN A 89 -4.50 -9.18 -0.75
N LYS A 90 -5.31 -8.13 -0.93
CA LYS A 90 -6.16 -8.00 -2.12
C LYS A 90 -5.35 -7.77 -3.41
N GLU A 91 -4.35 -6.90 -3.38
CA GLU A 91 -3.56 -6.52 -4.56
C GLU A 91 -2.55 -7.61 -4.95
N MET A 92 -1.97 -8.31 -3.98
CA MET A 92 -0.90 -9.29 -4.22
C MET A 92 -1.42 -10.72 -4.41
N ASN A 93 -2.57 -11.09 -3.85
CA ASN A 93 -3.13 -12.44 -4.03
C ASN A 93 -3.98 -12.60 -5.28
N GLN A 94 -4.18 -11.54 -6.09
CA GLN A 94 -5.13 -11.58 -7.21
C GLN A 94 -4.65 -12.37 -8.43
N THR A 95 -3.37 -12.67 -8.59
CA THR A 95 -2.86 -13.51 -9.70
C THR A 95 -1.46 -14.01 -9.38
N ASP A 96 -1.36 -15.12 -8.65
CA ASP A 96 -0.13 -15.90 -8.70
C ASP A 96 -0.26 -16.87 -9.88
N SER A 97 0.36 -16.49 -11.01
CA SER A 97 0.38 -17.34 -12.21
C SER A 97 1.06 -18.69 -11.97
N LEU A 98 1.86 -18.81 -10.89
CA LEU A 98 2.49 -20.07 -10.48
C LEU A 98 1.55 -20.95 -9.65
N LYS A 99 0.47 -20.40 -9.05
CA LYS A 99 -0.57 -21.18 -8.36
C LYS A 99 -1.63 -21.72 -9.31
N THR A 100 -1.77 -21.14 -10.50
CA THR A 100 -2.75 -21.57 -11.51
C THR A 100 -2.24 -22.73 -12.38
N SER A 101 -0.93 -23.00 -12.38
CA SER A 101 -0.32 -24.12 -13.12
C SER A 101 -0.32 -25.45 -12.36
N THR A 102 -0.50 -25.46 -11.03
CA THR A 102 -0.42 -26.69 -10.21
C THR A 102 -1.72 -27.49 -10.11
N GLY A 103 -2.72 -27.22 -10.95
CA GLY A 103 -4.05 -27.85 -10.88
C GLY A 103 -4.57 -28.48 -12.17
N LYS A 104 -3.72 -28.66 -13.20
CA LYS A 104 -4.18 -29.14 -14.52
C LYS A 104 -3.29 -30.23 -15.13
N ASP A 105 -2.72 -31.10 -14.31
CA ASP A 105 -2.04 -32.30 -14.77
C ASP A 105 -2.69 -33.57 -14.15
N SER A 106 -3.04 -34.52 -15.02
CA SER A 106 -3.70 -35.83 -14.83
C SER A 106 -5.23 -35.78 -14.60
N VAL A 107 -6.09 -36.43 -15.38
CA VAL A 107 -6.08 -37.84 -15.84
C VAL A 107 -6.75 -37.96 -17.22
N ASP A 108 -6.02 -38.38 -18.24
CA ASP A 108 -6.60 -39.03 -19.42
C ASP A 108 -6.14 -40.50 -19.41
N SER A 109 -7.04 -41.40 -18.99
CA SER A 109 -6.83 -42.83 -19.10
C SER A 109 -7.22 -43.29 -20.51
N TYR A 110 -6.26 -43.73 -21.31
CA TYR A 110 -6.55 -44.50 -22.52
C TYR A 110 -6.73 -45.97 -22.13
N SER A 111 -7.92 -46.50 -22.36
CA SER A 111 -8.19 -47.94 -22.47
C SER A 111 -8.25 -48.34 -23.94
N GLU A 112 -7.69 -49.50 -24.27
CA GLU A 112 -7.65 -50.16 -25.60
C GLU A 112 -8.99 -50.16 -26.35
#